data_AF-A0A7J3XAK2-F1
#
_entry.id   AF-A0A7J3XAK2-F1
#
_cell.length_a   1.000
_cell.length_b   1.000
_cell.length_c   1.000
_cell.angle_alpha   90.00
_cell.angle_beta   90.00
_cell.angle_gamma   90.00
#
_symmetry.space_group_name_H-M   'P 1'
#
loop_
_entity.id
_entity.type
_entity.pdbx_description
1 polymer ?
#
loop_
_entity_poly.entity_id
_entity_poly.type
_entity_poly.pdbx_seq_one_letter_code
_entity_poly.pdbx_strand_id
1 'polypeptide(L)' 'MRAKEGLGIAITVIAVLLLLYELLYVNLTRGSIGVKGEVSADAILISAGFLLILIGPWLWLGEVPIAIRKFVEARTGRRG' A
#
# COMPACT_ATOMS: atom_id res chain seq x y z
N MET A 1 12.66 -5.30 16.30
CA MET A 1 11.53 -5.13 15.37
C MET A 1 10.57 -6.28 15.61
N ARG A 2 9.29 -6.00 15.82
CA ARG A 2 8.28 -7.07 15.94
C ARG A 2 8.15 -7.74 14.56
N ALA A 3 7.98 -9.07 14.52
CA ALA A 3 7.86 -9.81 13.24
C ALA A 3 6.80 -9.22 12.29
N LYS A 4 5.73 -8.64 12.85
CA LYS A 4 4.66 -7.94 12.11
C LYS A 4 5.14 -6.66 11.41
N GLU A 5 6.03 -5.89 12.04
CA GLU A 5 6.57 -4.64 11.48
C GLU A 5 7.48 -4.94 10.27
N GLY A 6 8.31 -6.00 10.38
CA GLY A 6 9.16 -6.44 9.28
C GLY A 6 8.35 -6.95 8.09
N LEU A 7 7.28 -7.70 8.34
CA LEU A 7 6.33 -8.15 7.32
C LEU A 7 5.62 -6.97 6.65
N GLY A 8 5.16 -5.98 7.44
CA GLY A 8 4.52 -4.77 6.93
C GLY A 8 5.44 -3.99 5.99
N ILE A 9 6.70 -3.77 6.40
CA ILE A 9 7.70 -3.09 5.55
C ILE A 9 7.95 -3.88 4.26
N ALA A 10 8.14 -5.20 4.34
CA ALA A 10 8.36 -6.03 3.16
C ALA A 10 7.19 -5.95 2.17
N ILE A 11 5.95 -6.03 2.68
CA ILE A 11 4.72 -5.90 1.88
C ILE A 11 4.63 -4.50 1.24
N THR A 12 4.93 -3.44 1.99
CA THR A 12 4.94 -2.07 1.46
C THR A 12 5.97 -1.92 0.33
N VAL A 13 7.18 -2.46 0.51
CA VAL A 13 8.22 -2.41 -0.53
C VAL A 13 7.78 -3.15 -1.79
N ILE A 14 7.23 -4.35 -1.65
CA ILE A 14 6.71 -5.13 -2.79
C ILE A 14 5.57 -4.37 -3.49
N ALA A 15 4.66 -3.76 -2.74
CA ALA A 15 3.56 -2.97 -3.30
C ALA A 15 4.07 -1.77 -4.09
N VAL A 16 5.06 -1.04 -3.56
CA VAL A 16 5.67 0.11 -4.26
C VAL A 16 6.37 -0.33 -5.54
N LEU A 17 7.11 -1.46 -5.51
CA LEU A 17 7.77 -2.00 -6.69
C LEU A 17 6.76 -2.43 -7.77
N LEU A 18 5.66 -3.06 -7.38
CA LEU A 18 4.56 -3.42 -8.29
C LEU A 18 3.94 -2.18 -8.93
N LEU A 19 3.66 -1.15 -8.12
CA LEU A 19 3.08 0.10 -8.62
C LEU A 19 4.04 0.83 -9.57
N LEU A 20 5.34 0.87 -9.25
CA LEU A 20 6.36 1.42 -10.14
C LEU A 20 6.48 0.65 -11.44
N TYR A 21 6.45 -0.68 -11.39
CA TYR A 21 6.46 -1.51 -12.59
C TYR A 21 5.25 -1.20 -13.48
N GLU A 22 4.06 -1.08 -12.93
CA GLU A 22 2.88 -0.78 -13.74
C GLU A 22 2.88 0.63 -14.29
N LEU A 23 3.26 1.60 -13.47
CA LEU A 23 3.22 3.00 -13.84
C LEU A 23 4.35 3.36 -14.82
N LEU A 24 5.53 2.74 -14.70
CA LEU A 24 6.69 3.04 -15.55
C LEU A 24 6.89 2.05 -16.69
N TYR A 25 6.54 0.78 -16.54
CA TYR A 25 6.75 -0.22 -17.59
C TYR A 25 5.46 -0.45 -18.37
N VAL A 26 4.36 -0.81 -17.70
CA VAL A 26 3.10 -1.12 -18.40
C VAL A 26 2.51 0.12 -19.06
N ASN A 27 2.48 1.27 -18.38
CA ASN A 27 1.99 2.52 -18.96
C ASN A 27 2.80 2.95 -20.21
N LEU A 28 4.13 2.94 -20.12
CA LEU A 28 5.01 3.39 -21.21
C LEU A 28 5.08 2.40 -22.38
N THR A 29 5.01 1.08 -22.12
CA THR A 29 5.16 0.07 -23.19
C THR A 29 3.85 -0.26 -23.89
N ARG A 30 2.72 -0.22 -23.18
CA ARG A 30 1.41 -0.54 -23.75
C ARG A 30 0.58 0.70 -24.07
N GLY A 31 0.81 1.83 -23.40
CA GLY A 31 0.06 3.08 -23.62
C GLY A 31 -1.42 2.98 -23.22
N SER A 32 -1.84 1.86 -22.63
CA SER A 32 -3.24 1.47 -22.46
C SER A 32 -3.46 0.80 -21.11
N ILE A 33 -3.54 1.59 -20.04
CA ILE A 33 -4.04 1.11 -18.75
C ILE A 33 -5.57 1.20 -18.75
N GLY A 34 -6.26 0.07 -18.61
CA GLY A 34 -7.71 0.05 -18.37
C GLY A 34 -8.60 0.20 -19.61
N VAL A 35 -8.16 -0.27 -20.79
CA VAL A 35 -9.04 -0.33 -21.96
C VAL A 35 -10.15 -1.36 -21.73
N LYS A 36 -11.40 -0.90 -21.78
CA LYS A 36 -12.59 -1.76 -21.60
C LYS A 36 -12.61 -2.85 -22.67
N GLY A 37 -12.41 -4.11 -22.25
CA GLY A 37 -12.50 -5.29 -23.11
C GLY A 37 -11.26 -6.20 -23.07
N GLU A 38 -10.15 -5.75 -22.50
CA GLU A 38 -8.94 -6.56 -22.32
C GLU A 38 -8.76 -6.91 -20.84
N VAL A 39 -8.91 -8.20 -20.49
CA VAL A 39 -8.47 -8.70 -19.18
C VAL A 39 -6.99 -9.02 -19.30
N SER A 40 -6.14 -7.99 -19.19
CA SER A 40 -4.70 -8.18 -19.11
C SER A 40 -4.31 -8.58 -17.68
N ALA A 41 -3.28 -9.40 -17.53
CA ALA A 41 -2.73 -9.73 -16.22
C ALA A 41 -2.36 -8.48 -15.40
N ASP A 42 -2.10 -7.37 -16.09
CA ASP A 42 -1.81 -6.05 -15.51
C ASP A 42 -2.97 -5.53 -14.66
N ALA A 43 -4.24 -5.73 -15.05
CA ALA A 43 -5.37 -5.26 -14.25
C ALA A 43 -5.49 -5.97 -12.89
N ILE A 44 -5.07 -7.25 -12.84
CA ILE A 44 -5.03 -8.05 -11.61
C ILE A 44 -3.86 -7.61 -10.74
N LEU A 45 -2.69 -7.34 -11.34
CA LEU A 45 -1.51 -6.81 -10.65
C LEU A 45 -1.78 -5.41 -10.06
N ILE A 46 -2.51 -4.53 -10.76
CA ILE A 46 -2.91 -3.20 -10.26
C ILE A 46 -3.78 -3.36 -9.03
N SER A 47 -4.81 -4.21 -9.13
CA SER A 47 -5.76 -4.44 -8.05
C SER A 47 -5.08 -5.05 -6.82
N ALA A 48 -4.18 -6.02 -7.02
CA ALA A 48 -3.42 -6.65 -5.95
C ALA A 48 -2.38 -5.70 -5.34
N GLY A 49 -1.63 -4.96 -6.16
CA GLY A 49 -0.64 -3.97 -5.73
C GLY A 49 -1.28 -2.85 -4.92
N PHE A 50 -2.46 -2.38 -5.35
CA PHE A 50 -3.25 -1.39 -4.62
C PHE A 50 -3.66 -1.89 -3.23
N LEU A 51 -4.14 -3.13 -3.11
CA LEU A 51 -4.50 -3.71 -1.81
C LEU A 51 -3.28 -3.88 -0.89
N LEU A 52 -2.14 -4.31 -1.45
CA LEU A 52 -0.91 -4.46 -0.69
C LEU A 52 -0.37 -3.10 -0.19
N ILE A 53 -0.59 -2.01 -0.94
CA ILE A 53 -0.17 -0.67 -0.51
C ILE A 53 -0.97 -0.14 0.67
N LEU A 54 -2.20 -0.64 0.88
CA LEU A 54 -3.01 -0.31 2.05
C LEU A 54 -2.64 -1.20 3.25
N ILE A 55 -2.44 -2.50 3.01
CA ILE A 55 -2.19 -3.49 4.05
C ILE A 55 -0.77 -3.35 4.65
N GLY A 56 0.25 -3.08 3.83
CA GLY A 56 1.63 -2.97 4.29
C GLY A 56 1.84 -1.88 5.35
N PRO A 57 1.46 -0.61 5.08
CA PRO A 57 1.54 0.46 6.07
C PRO A 57 0.67 0.21 7.29
N TRP A 58 -0.50 -0.43 7.16
CA TRP A 58 -1.33 -0.79 8.29
C TRP A 58 -0.66 -1.84 9.20
N LEU A 59 0.01 -2.84 8.63
CA LEU A 59 0.78 -3.84 9.39
C LEU A 59 2.03 -3.24 10.05
N TRP A 60 2.63 -2.22 9.44
CA TRP A 60 3.81 -1.54 9.97
C TRP A 60 3.48 -0.47 11.02
N LEU A 61 2.49 0.39 10.76
CA LEU A 61 2.13 1.55 11.60
C LEU A 61 0.97 1.27 12.56
N GLY A 62 0.23 0.17 12.37
CA GLY A 62 -1.00 -0.14 13.09
C GLY A 62 -2.20 0.68 12.60
N GLU A 63 -3.31 0.61 13.34
CA GLU A 63 -4.55 1.34 13.04
C GLU A 63 -4.38 2.87 13.06
N VAL A 64 -3.46 3.37 13.88
CA VAL A 64 -3.16 4.80 14.00
C VAL A 64 -1.65 4.99 14.18
N PRO A 65 -0.98 5.77 13.33
CA PRO A 65 0.42 6.11 13.51
C PRO A 65 0.65 6.66 14.92
N ILE A 66 1.65 6.16 15.64
CA ILE A 66 1.90 6.47 17.05
C ILE A 66 1.95 7.99 17.32
N ALA A 67 2.47 8.77 16.37
CA ALA A 67 2.49 10.24 16.45
C ALA A 67 1.08 10.85 16.46
N ILE A 68 0.18 10.32 15.62
CA ILE A 68 -1.22 10.75 15.56
C ILE A 68 -1.97 10.27 16.81
N ARG A 69 -1.71 9.04 17.28
CA ARG A 69 -2.31 8.53 18.51
C ARG A 69 -1.96 9.42 19.71
N LYS A 70 -0.69 9.77 19.88
CA LYS A 70 -0.25 10.70 20.93
C LYS A 70 -0.88 12.10 20.79
N PHE A 71 -1.01 12.60 19.56
CA PHE A 71 -1.67 13.87 19.30
C PHE A 71 -3.17 13.84 19.65
N VAL A 72 -3.87 12.77 19.29
CA VAL A 72 -5.29 12.56 19.59
C VAL A 72 -5.50 12.39 21.10
N GLU A 73 -4.71 11.57 21.78
CA GLU A 73 -4.74 11.40 23.24
C GLU A 73 -4.49 12.74 23.96
N ALA A 74 -3.53 13.54 23.49
CA ALA A 74 -3.26 14.88 24.04
C ALA A 74 -4.41 15.88 23.81
N ARG A 75 -5.11 15.79 22.67
CA ARG A 75 -6.25 16.66 22.32
C ARG A 75 -7.56 16.24 22.98
N THR A 76 -7.77 14.94 23.21
CA THR A 76 -9.05 14.39 23.69
C THR A 76 -9.03 13.97 25.16
N GLY A 77 -7.87 13.92 25.80
CA GLY A 77 -7.72 13.56 27.22
C GLY A 77 -8.07 12.11 27.55
N ARG A 78 -8.53 11.32 26.56
CA ARG A 78 -8.80 9.89 26.71
C ARG A 78 -7.51 9.12 26.44
N ARG A 79 -7.02 8.41 27.45
CA ARG A 79 -6.01 7.36 27.29
C ARG A 79 -6.73 6.12 26.76
N GLY A 80 -6.56 5.83 25.47
CA GLY A 80 -6.97 4.56 24.85
C GLY A 80 -5.87 3.52 24.92
#